data_AF-A0A927L6W0-F1
#
_entry.id   AF-A0A927L6W0-F1
#
_cell.length_a   1.000
_cell.length_b   1.000
_cell.length_c   1.000
_cell.angle_alpha   90.00
_cell.angle_beta   90.00
_cell.angle_gamma   90.00
#
_symmetry.space_group_name_H-M   'P 1'
#
loop_
_entity.id
_entity.type
_entity.pdbx_description
1 polymer ?
#
loop_
_entity_poly.entity_id
_entity_poly.type
_entity_poly.pdbx_seq_one_letter_code
_entity_poly.pdbx_strand_id
1 'polypeptide(L)'
;MGHRGNLAAEFRSEGRVEFAFLVEEAGFSGPYETANGLLFRRDRLIVEVWYLDGHEPGVSTLVAQVVDGRRSRGAWLDDLYVAGGRGPAQDVPFSAQSRRAALKRVRQHAAALYRLLPQLLGDEGELLLARCRG
;
A
#
# COMPACT_ATOMS: atom_id res chain seq x y z
N MET A 1 22.94 -13.85 -14.20
CA MET A 1 21.48 -13.64 -14.26
C MET A 1 20.86 -14.33 -13.06
N GLY A 2 20.44 -13.62 -12.00
CA GLY A 2 19.97 -14.29 -10.77
C GLY A 2 19.47 -13.43 -9.60
N HIS A 3 19.28 -12.11 -9.78
CA HIS A 3 18.85 -11.24 -8.67
C HIS A 3 17.42 -10.69 -8.77
N ARG A 4 16.83 -10.63 -9.98
CA ARG A 4 15.52 -9.98 -10.19
C ARG A 4 14.35 -10.78 -9.62
N GLY A 5 14.34 -12.11 -9.83
CA GLY A 5 13.30 -12.99 -9.28
C GLY A 5 13.33 -13.11 -7.76
N ASN A 6 14.50 -12.91 -7.15
CA ASN A 6 14.64 -12.97 -5.69
C ASN A 6 13.97 -11.76 -5.02
N LEU A 7 14.16 -10.56 -5.55
CA LEU A 7 13.67 -9.35 -4.88
C LEU A 7 12.14 -9.24 -4.86
N ALA A 8 11.45 -9.67 -5.92
CA ALA A 8 9.98 -9.71 -5.93
C ALA A 8 9.42 -10.73 -4.91
N ALA A 9 10.08 -11.89 -4.77
CA ALA A 9 9.70 -12.88 -3.78
C ALA A 9 9.97 -12.40 -2.35
N GLU A 10 11.12 -11.75 -2.12
CA GLU A 10 11.46 -11.13 -0.84
C GLU A 10 10.51 -9.99 -0.48
N PHE A 11 10.16 -9.13 -1.44
CA PHE A 11 9.13 -8.11 -1.27
C PHE A 11 7.80 -8.74 -0.85
N ARG A 12 7.35 -9.83 -1.51
CA ARG A 12 6.11 -10.51 -1.14
C ARG A 12 6.20 -11.12 0.26
N SER A 13 7.31 -11.75 0.60
CA SER A 13 7.54 -12.31 1.94
C SER A 13 7.49 -11.23 3.02
N GLU A 14 8.22 -10.13 2.82
CA GLU A 14 8.26 -9.01 3.75
C GLU A 14 6.89 -8.33 3.83
N GLY A 15 6.26 -8.07 2.69
CA GLY A 15 4.95 -7.43 2.62
C GLY A 15 3.85 -8.24 3.31
N ARG A 16 3.90 -9.58 3.25
CA ARG A 16 2.98 -10.45 4.00
C ARG A 16 3.10 -10.25 5.51
N VAL A 17 4.32 -10.06 6.01
CA VAL A 17 4.59 -9.84 7.44
C VAL A 17 4.21 -8.42 7.84
N GLU A 18 4.72 -7.42 7.15
CA GLU A 18 4.57 -6.02 7.54
C GLU A 18 3.14 -5.51 7.37
N PHE A 19 2.36 -6.05 6.43
CA PHE A 19 0.95 -5.71 6.25
C PHE A 19 -0.02 -6.72 6.91
N ALA A 20 0.48 -7.64 7.76
CA ALA A 20 -0.36 -8.64 8.43
C ALA A 20 -1.49 -8.01 9.25
N PHE A 21 -1.26 -6.81 9.83
CA PHE A 21 -2.27 -6.06 10.57
C PHE A 21 -3.56 -5.79 9.77
N LEU A 22 -3.49 -5.72 8.44
CA LEU A 22 -4.69 -5.56 7.62
C LEU A 22 -5.65 -6.73 7.82
N VAL A 23 -5.12 -7.95 7.93
CA VAL A 23 -5.90 -9.16 8.12
C VAL A 23 -6.19 -9.38 9.60
N GLU A 24 -5.15 -9.34 10.43
CA GLU A 24 -5.21 -9.74 11.83
C GLU A 24 -5.99 -8.75 12.71
N GLU A 25 -5.90 -7.45 12.41
CA GLU A 25 -6.50 -6.39 13.23
C GLU A 25 -7.64 -5.66 12.51
N ALA A 26 -7.51 -5.47 11.18
CA ALA A 26 -8.40 -4.59 10.43
C ALA A 26 -9.48 -5.30 9.60
N GLY A 27 -9.54 -6.64 9.64
CA GLY A 27 -10.60 -7.44 9.02
C GLY A 27 -10.55 -7.50 7.50
N PHE A 28 -9.39 -7.27 6.88
CA PHE A 28 -9.21 -7.51 5.44
C PHE A 28 -9.04 -9.00 5.16
N SER A 29 -9.48 -9.41 3.98
CA SER A 29 -9.11 -10.69 3.36
C SER A 29 -7.86 -10.53 2.50
N GLY A 30 -7.05 -11.59 2.43
CA GLY A 30 -5.77 -11.62 1.71
C GLY A 30 -4.63 -12.04 2.64
N PRO A 31 -3.37 -11.73 2.30
CA PRO A 31 -2.93 -11.13 1.04
C PRO A 31 -3.14 -12.07 -0.16
N TYR A 32 -3.67 -11.52 -1.26
CA TYR A 32 -3.71 -12.17 -2.56
C TYR A 32 -2.51 -11.72 -3.38
N GLU A 33 -1.78 -12.65 -3.98
CA GLU A 33 -0.69 -12.29 -4.89
C GLU A 33 -1.24 -11.79 -6.22
N THR A 34 -0.63 -10.72 -6.74
CA THR A 34 -0.89 -10.17 -8.06
C THR A 34 0.39 -10.18 -8.88
N ALA A 35 0.31 -9.84 -10.17
CA ALA A 35 1.50 -9.69 -11.01
C ALA A 35 2.53 -8.72 -10.43
N ASN A 36 2.07 -7.67 -9.73
CA ASN A 36 2.90 -6.56 -9.28
C ASN A 36 3.12 -6.52 -7.76
N GLY A 37 2.46 -7.39 -6.99
CA GLY A 37 2.65 -7.43 -5.54
C GLY A 37 1.53 -8.11 -4.76
N LEU A 38 0.95 -7.40 -3.80
CA LEU A 38 -0.04 -7.92 -2.85
C LEU A 38 -1.33 -7.10 -2.92
N LEU A 39 -2.47 -7.77 -2.79
CA LEU A 39 -3.80 -7.19 -2.73
C LEU A 39 -4.51 -7.64 -1.45
N PHE A 40 -5.10 -6.68 -0.74
CA PHE A 40 -5.95 -6.88 0.42
C PHE A 40 -7.32 -6.28 0.13
N ARG A 41 -8.39 -6.93 0.60
CA ARG A 41 -9.77 -6.50 0.35
C ARG A 41 -10.59 -6.48 1.63
N ARG A 42 -11.43 -5.48 1.83
CA ARG A 42 -12.44 -5.43 2.89
C ARG A 42 -13.64 -4.64 2.40
N ASP A 43 -14.84 -5.22 2.41
CA ASP A 43 -16.11 -4.57 2.06
C ASP A 43 -16.01 -3.53 0.91
N ARG A 44 -15.81 -2.25 1.26
CA ARG A 44 -15.75 -1.10 0.36
C ARG A 44 -14.34 -0.57 0.10
N LEU A 45 -13.29 -1.28 0.49
CA LEU A 45 -11.91 -0.83 0.44
C LEU A 45 -10.98 -1.93 -0.08
N ILE A 46 -10.03 -1.53 -0.90
CA ILE A 46 -8.90 -2.37 -1.28
C ILE A 46 -7.59 -1.63 -1.01
N VAL A 47 -6.56 -2.42 -0.70
CA VAL A 47 -5.18 -1.96 -0.58
C VAL A 47 -4.34 -2.81 -1.50
N GLU A 48 -3.61 -2.17 -2.40
CA GLU A 48 -2.63 -2.80 -3.26
C GLU A 48 -1.24 -2.30 -2.89
N VAL A 49 -0.31 -3.22 -2.67
CA VAL A 49 1.10 -2.92 -2.41
C VAL A 49 1.90 -3.47 -3.57
N TRP A 50 2.58 -2.59 -4.30
CA TRP A 50 3.32 -2.96 -5.49
C TRP A 50 4.83 -2.82 -5.29
N TYR A 51 5.56 -3.72 -5.91
CA TYR A 51 6.98 -3.54 -6.19
C TYR A 51 7.12 -3.23 -7.68
N LEU A 52 7.58 -2.02 -8.00
CA LEU A 52 7.86 -1.60 -9.36
C LEU A 52 9.34 -1.85 -9.64
N ASP A 53 9.65 -2.62 -10.67
CA ASP A 53 11.02 -3.03 -11.04
C ASP A 53 11.50 -2.40 -12.36
N GLY A 54 10.80 -1.35 -12.81
CA GLY A 54 11.12 -0.59 -14.01
C GLY A 54 12.33 0.35 -13.85
N HIS A 55 12.38 1.40 -14.68
CA HIS A 55 13.51 2.34 -14.70
C HIS A 55 13.75 3.02 -13.33
N GLU A 56 12.66 3.33 -12.62
CA GLU A 56 12.69 3.81 -11.25
C GLU A 56 12.11 2.73 -10.33
N PRO A 57 12.94 1.84 -9.77
CA PRO A 57 12.45 0.81 -8.89
C PRO A 57 11.94 1.42 -7.59
N GLY A 58 10.82 0.90 -7.08
CA GLY A 58 10.14 1.49 -5.94
C GLY A 58 9.07 0.60 -5.33
N VAL A 59 8.58 1.03 -4.18
CA VAL A 59 7.41 0.46 -3.53
C VAL A 59 6.31 1.50 -3.54
N SER A 60 5.11 1.09 -3.92
CA SER A 60 3.92 1.95 -3.91
C SER A 60 2.79 1.25 -3.19
N THR A 61 1.94 2.04 -2.53
CA THR A 61 0.71 1.54 -1.94
C THR A 61 -0.44 2.36 -2.49
N LEU A 62 -1.42 1.70 -3.09
CA LEU A 62 -2.63 2.29 -3.63
C LEU A 62 -3.80 1.87 -2.75
N VAL A 63 -4.63 2.83 -2.35
CA VAL A 63 -5.87 2.57 -1.63
C VAL A 63 -7.03 3.00 -2.52
N ALA A 64 -8.02 2.12 -2.71
CA ALA A 64 -9.17 2.41 -3.54
C ALA A 64 -10.47 1.91 -2.89
N GLN A 65 -11.58 2.58 -3.20
CA GLN A 65 -12.88 2.05 -2.79
C GLN A 65 -13.39 0.99 -3.76
N VAL A 66 -14.25 0.12 -3.25
CA VAL A 66 -15.12 -0.74 -4.06
C VAL A 66 -16.53 -0.15 -4.03
N VAL A 67 -17.04 0.23 -5.20
CA VAL A 67 -18.39 0.77 -5.41
C VAL A 67 -19.10 -0.17 -6.39
N ASP A 68 -20.27 -0.69 -6.02
CA ASP A 68 -21.04 -1.65 -6.82
C ASP A 68 -20.22 -2.86 -7.30
N GLY A 69 -19.37 -3.38 -6.42
CA GLY A 69 -18.47 -4.51 -6.72
C GLY A 69 -17.29 -4.18 -7.64
N ARG A 70 -17.10 -2.90 -8.01
CA ARG A 70 -16.02 -2.43 -8.88
C ARG A 70 -15.05 -1.53 -8.14
N ARG A 71 -13.75 -1.72 -8.41
CA ARG A 71 -12.69 -0.84 -7.93
C ARG A 71 -12.86 0.55 -8.56
N SER A 72 -13.01 1.57 -7.73
CA SER A 72 -12.96 2.99 -8.09
C SER A 72 -11.53 3.44 -8.41
N ARG A 73 -11.35 4.70 -8.85
CA ARG A 73 -10.01 5.29 -8.92
C ARG A 73 -9.39 5.30 -7.51
N GLY A 74 -8.20 4.73 -7.38
CA GLY A 74 -7.43 4.75 -6.14
C GLY A 74 -6.68 6.06 -5.94
N ALA A 75 -6.20 6.25 -4.72
CA ALA A 75 -5.25 7.30 -4.37
C ALA A 75 -3.99 6.67 -3.77
N TRP A 76 -2.85 7.31 -4.00
CA TRP A 76 -1.57 6.85 -3.50
C TRP A 76 -1.45 7.13 -2.01
N LEU A 77 -0.73 6.26 -1.30
CA LEU A 77 -0.63 6.34 0.16
C LEU A 77 0.08 7.61 0.63
N ASP A 78 1.07 8.11 -0.10
CA ASP A 78 1.75 9.37 0.20
C ASP A 78 0.78 10.56 0.15
N ASP A 79 -0.04 10.67 -0.89
CA ASP A 79 -1.09 11.70 -0.98
C ASP A 79 -2.10 11.59 0.17
N LEU A 80 -2.57 10.37 0.45
CA LEU A 80 -3.53 10.13 1.52
C LEU A 80 -2.94 10.41 2.91
N TYR A 81 -1.67 10.11 3.12
CA TYR A 81 -0.96 10.35 4.39
C TYR A 81 -0.82 11.84 4.68
N VAL A 82 -0.50 12.63 3.65
CA VAL A 82 -0.46 14.10 3.73
C VAL A 82 -1.86 14.67 3.93
N ALA A 83 -2.83 14.28 3.10
CA ALA A 83 -4.19 14.80 3.18
C ALA A 83 -4.91 14.43 4.49
N GLY A 84 -4.57 13.28 5.08
CA GLY A 84 -5.02 12.84 6.40
C GLY A 84 -4.26 13.46 7.58
N GLY A 85 -3.32 14.38 7.32
CA GLY A 85 -2.59 15.11 8.36
C GLY A 85 -1.64 14.24 9.20
N ARG A 86 -1.19 13.09 8.66
CA ARG A 86 -0.32 12.14 9.40
C ARG A 86 1.16 12.49 9.36
N GLY A 87 1.56 13.33 8.41
CA GLY A 87 2.92 13.78 8.23
C GLY A 87 3.19 14.14 6.76
N PRO A 88 4.45 14.41 6.42
CA PRO A 88 4.82 14.80 5.07
C PRO A 88 5.04 13.57 4.17
N ALA A 89 4.97 13.73 2.85
CA ALA A 89 5.08 12.63 1.88
C ALA A 89 6.41 11.84 1.99
N GLN A 90 7.46 12.44 2.53
CA GLN A 90 8.77 11.80 2.76
C GLN A 90 8.71 10.65 3.77
N ASP A 91 7.66 10.58 4.59
CA ASP A 91 7.39 9.45 5.48
C ASP A 91 6.89 8.21 4.71
N VAL A 92 6.40 8.40 3.48
CA VAL A 92 5.94 7.35 2.55
C VAL A 92 6.76 7.35 1.24
N PRO A 93 8.06 7.04 1.31
CA PRO A 93 8.95 7.23 0.16
C PRO A 93 8.88 6.10 -0.86
N PHE A 94 8.70 6.49 -2.12
CA PHE A 94 8.64 5.59 -3.29
C PHE A 94 9.97 4.89 -3.64
N SER A 95 11.02 5.68 -3.92
CA SER A 95 12.22 5.21 -4.62
C SER A 95 13.05 4.20 -3.80
N ALA A 96 13.47 3.12 -4.47
CA ALA A 96 14.17 1.98 -3.89
C ALA A 96 15.22 1.36 -4.85
N GLN A 97 16.38 2.00 -4.98
CA GLN A 97 17.48 1.58 -5.88
C GLN A 97 18.26 0.33 -5.42
N SER A 98 17.89 -0.29 -4.29
CA SER A 98 18.54 -1.50 -3.77
C SER A 98 17.56 -2.37 -3.00
N ARG A 99 17.89 -3.66 -2.85
CA ARG A 99 17.15 -4.60 -1.98
C ARG A 99 16.88 -4.04 -0.60
N ARG A 100 17.93 -3.52 0.07
CA ARG A 100 17.81 -2.95 1.41
C ARG A 100 16.85 -1.76 1.44
N ALA A 101 16.90 -0.91 0.40
CA ALA A 101 15.98 0.21 0.28
C ALA A 101 14.54 -0.28 0.06
N ALA A 102 14.32 -1.27 -0.81
CA ALA A 102 12.99 -1.81 -1.10
C ALA A 102 12.32 -2.39 0.16
N LEU A 103 13.03 -3.25 0.90
CA LEU A 103 12.50 -3.79 2.16
C LEU A 103 12.26 -2.69 3.21
N LYS A 104 13.12 -1.68 3.27
CA LYS A 104 12.86 -0.49 4.11
C LYS A 104 11.58 0.24 3.67
N ARG A 105 11.32 0.38 2.37
CA ARG A 105 10.11 1.04 1.86
C ARG A 105 8.85 0.25 2.22
N VAL A 106 8.87 -1.08 2.13
CA VAL A 106 7.77 -1.93 2.59
C VAL A 106 7.37 -1.58 4.02
N ARG A 107 8.34 -1.53 4.95
CA ARG A 107 8.10 -1.19 6.36
C ARG A 107 7.57 0.23 6.54
N GLN A 108 8.11 1.20 5.79
CA GLN A 108 7.64 2.58 5.87
C GLN A 108 6.19 2.72 5.37
N HIS A 109 5.86 2.07 4.26
CA HIS A 109 4.49 2.04 3.73
C HIS A 109 3.53 1.34 4.69
N ALA A 110 3.93 0.21 5.28
CA ALA A 110 3.14 -0.50 6.28
C ALA A 110 2.87 0.38 7.51
N ALA A 111 3.91 1.02 8.07
CA ALA A 111 3.78 1.91 9.21
C ALA A 111 2.91 3.15 8.91
N ALA A 112 3.05 3.72 7.71
CA ALA A 112 2.24 4.85 7.28
C ALA A 112 0.77 4.47 7.11
N LEU A 113 0.51 3.33 6.46
CA LEU A 113 -0.85 2.81 6.31
C LEU A 113 -1.46 2.47 7.67
N TYR A 114 -0.72 1.83 8.57
CA TYR A 114 -1.18 1.50 9.92
C TYR A 114 -1.70 2.74 10.66
N ARG A 115 -0.95 3.84 10.62
CA ARG A 115 -1.35 5.12 11.24
C ARG A 115 -2.57 5.76 10.59
N LEU A 116 -2.72 5.59 9.29
CA LEU A 116 -3.80 6.18 8.51
C LEU A 116 -5.08 5.33 8.55
N LEU A 117 -4.95 4.04 8.82
CA LEU A 117 -6.01 3.05 8.72
C LEU A 117 -7.27 3.40 9.55
N PRO A 118 -7.18 3.86 10.82
CA PRO A 118 -8.37 4.22 11.57
C PRO A 118 -9.22 5.30 10.88
N GLN A 119 -8.58 6.24 10.19
CA GLN A 119 -9.28 7.30 9.46
C GLN A 119 -9.86 6.79 8.13
N LEU A 120 -9.14 5.91 7.43
CA LEU A 120 -9.65 5.27 6.20
C LEU A 120 -10.88 4.39 6.48
N LEU A 121 -10.95 3.78 7.67
CA LEU A 121 -12.06 2.93 8.09
C LEU A 121 -13.20 3.68 8.75
N GLY A 122 -12.99 4.94 9.13
CA GLY A 122 -14.02 5.82 9.70
C GLY A 122 -14.85 6.53 8.63
N ASP A 123 -15.79 7.34 9.08
CA ASP A 123 -16.77 8.03 8.23
C ASP A 123 -16.14 9.02 7.22
N GLU A 124 -14.94 9.53 7.53
CA GLU A 124 -14.20 10.45 6.66
C GLU A 124 -13.39 9.75 5.57
N GLY A 125 -13.27 8.42 5.60
CA GLY A 125 -12.40 7.67 4.67
C GLY A 125 -12.79 7.88 3.21
N GLU A 126 -14.09 7.95 2.92
CA GLU A 126 -14.60 8.20 1.57
C GLU A 126 -14.23 9.60 1.06
N LEU A 127 -14.36 10.61 1.92
CA LEU A 127 -14.02 12.00 1.62
C LEU A 127 -12.51 12.17 1.43
N LEU A 128 -11.69 11.51 2.26
CA LEU A 128 -10.24 11.53 2.14
C LEU A 128 -9.79 10.95 0.79
N LEU A 129 -10.35 9.80 0.40
CA LEU A 129 -10.09 9.21 -0.92
C LEU A 129 -10.55 10.11 -2.06
N ALA A 130 -11.74 10.71 -1.96
CA ALA A 130 -12.25 11.64 -2.97
C ALA A 130 -11.32 12.84 -3.19
N ARG A 131 -10.74 13.40 -2.12
CA ARG A 131 -9.81 14.54 -2.19
C ARG A 131 -8.49 14.22 -2.90
N CYS A 132 -8.06 12.96 -2.86
CA CYS A 132 -6.75 12.52 -3.39
C CYS A 132 -6.86 11.81 -4.75
N ARG A 133 -8.06 11.68 -5.30
CA ARG A 133 -8.34 11.01 -6.60
C ARG A 133 -8.02 11.84 -7.85
N GLY A 134 -7.35 12.99 -7.69
CA GLY A 134 -7.10 14.01 -8.73
C GLY A 134 -6.87 13.46 -10.12
#